data_AF-A0A9D7ZJ00-F1
#
_entry.id   AF-A0A9D7ZJ00-F1
#
_cell.length_a   1.000
_cell.length_b   1.000
_cell.length_c   1.000
_cell.angle_alpha   90.00
_cell.angle_beta   90.00
_cell.angle_gamma   90.00
#
_symmetry.space_group_name_H-M   'P 1'
#
loop_
_entity.id
_entity.type
_entity.pdbx_description
1 polymer ?
#
loop_
_entity_poly.entity_id
_entity_poly.type
_entity_poly.pdbx_seq_one_letter_code
_entity_poly.pdbx_strand_id
1 'polypeptide(L)'
;MNFVRSLLIILLTIISLSLSAQKNNANYRAIKKIERLKKREKFEDAGIRMRKILNIYPVSKILWDDYIKITLFNYAKKIKNDAPDLIVQNSLYTHYNAVYYANMSVPFNSRASSILRGLYVDKIYFTKKSVDEQSLEIFEKAELEMDAQNYQSAIELYEKSYALDTNNYSALIGLGRAHSKLEYYGKAIQYFNQANQIQPLINESNVLLVSALLDKGESSKALEVCKKSLLIYPEEFIFSMMNSILENQNKQLFRNWILRLSSINNVEDYYHRKQIFDRHLHFSHYINALEMGKKYYDINGILKKDVTLPISQYLEVYCWEKMLEATKGEDVPALDYARYINDKGLLEPYLLINLFNVDLYAQFKHFVENNKSVAENYINEELISGSL
;
A
#
# COMPACT_ATOMS: atom_id res chain seq x y z
N MET A 1 -15.82 -36.68 20.68
CA MET A 1 -14.40 -36.81 20.26
C MET A 1 -14.11 -35.94 19.03
N ASN A 2 -14.28 -34.61 19.13
CA ASN A 2 -13.89 -33.63 18.10
C ASN A 2 -13.87 -32.20 18.67
N PHE A 3 -13.31 -32.04 19.88
CA PHE A 3 -13.08 -30.74 20.51
C PHE A 3 -11.59 -30.47 20.80
N VAL A 4 -10.71 -31.37 20.32
CA VAL A 4 -9.25 -31.31 20.56
C VAL A 4 -8.46 -30.97 19.28
N ARG A 5 -9.10 -30.96 18.10
CA ARG A 5 -8.44 -30.58 16.83
C ARG A 5 -8.42 -29.06 16.56
N SER A 6 -9.23 -28.27 17.25
CA SER A 6 -9.27 -26.80 17.08
C SER A 6 -8.29 -26.04 17.97
N LEU A 7 -7.68 -26.71 18.98
CA LEU A 7 -6.62 -26.12 19.80
C LEU A 7 -5.21 -26.31 19.23
N LEU A 8 -5.00 -27.27 18.32
CA LEU A 8 -3.69 -27.50 17.69
C LEU A 8 -3.33 -26.43 16.64
N ILE A 9 -4.32 -25.81 16.00
CA ILE A 9 -4.10 -24.78 14.98
C ILE A 9 -3.76 -23.42 15.63
N ILE A 10 -4.26 -23.16 16.85
CA ILE A 10 -3.90 -21.96 17.62
C ILE A 10 -2.55 -22.16 18.34
N LEU A 11 -2.21 -23.39 18.77
CA LEU A 11 -0.86 -23.68 19.26
C LEU A 11 0.22 -23.59 18.16
N LEU A 12 -0.12 -23.88 16.89
CA LEU A 12 0.78 -23.67 15.76
C LEU A 12 1.02 -22.19 15.42
N THR A 13 0.11 -21.28 15.81
CA THR A 13 0.32 -19.83 15.67
C THR A 13 1.21 -19.20 16.74
N ILE A 14 1.50 -19.92 17.83
CA ILE A 14 2.53 -19.54 18.81
C ILE A 14 3.90 -20.15 18.43
N ILE A 15 3.93 -21.13 17.53
CA ILE A 15 5.15 -21.82 17.04
C ILE A 15 5.74 -21.16 15.78
N SER A 16 5.00 -20.27 15.09
CA SER A 16 5.51 -19.47 13.96
C SER A 16 6.22 -18.17 14.36
N LEU A 17 6.71 -18.06 15.61
CA LEU A 17 7.92 -17.29 15.91
C LEU A 17 9.07 -17.97 15.17
N SER A 18 9.14 -17.78 13.85
CA SER A 18 10.20 -18.19 12.91
C SER A 18 11.12 -19.27 13.47
N LEU A 19 10.97 -20.51 13.02
CA LEU A 19 11.88 -21.62 13.36
C LEU A 19 13.38 -21.23 13.24
N SER A 20 13.71 -20.19 12.46
CA SER A 20 15.03 -19.55 12.41
C SER A 20 15.37 -18.60 13.58
N ALA A 21 14.46 -17.77 14.11
CA ALA A 21 14.72 -16.91 15.28
C ALA A 21 14.65 -17.64 16.62
N GLN A 22 13.91 -18.75 16.72
CA GLN A 22 13.98 -19.64 17.88
C GLN A 22 15.29 -20.46 17.91
N LYS A 23 15.93 -20.72 16.76
CA LYS A 23 17.26 -21.36 16.70
C LYS A 23 18.39 -20.46 17.20
N ASN A 24 18.22 -19.13 17.21
CA ASN A 24 19.22 -18.20 17.74
C ASN A 24 18.78 -17.65 19.11
N ASN A 25 19.30 -18.27 20.18
CA ASN A 25 19.00 -17.93 21.57
C ASN A 25 19.11 -16.42 21.89
N ALA A 26 19.97 -15.67 21.21
CA ALA A 26 20.12 -14.23 21.40
C ALA A 26 18.90 -13.43 20.89
N ASN A 27 18.36 -13.79 19.72
CA ASN A 27 17.22 -13.09 19.10
C ASN A 27 15.94 -13.34 19.88
N TYR A 28 15.73 -14.58 20.33
CA TYR A 28 14.60 -14.92 21.20
C TYR A 28 14.62 -14.12 22.53
N ARG A 29 15.79 -13.99 23.17
CA ARG A 29 15.94 -13.16 24.38
C ARG A 29 15.65 -11.69 24.08
N ALA A 30 16.06 -11.18 22.92
CA ALA A 30 15.79 -9.81 22.51
C ALA A 30 14.29 -9.55 22.31
N ILE A 31 13.57 -10.46 21.66
CA ILE A 31 12.11 -10.38 21.50
C ILE A 31 11.40 -10.41 22.87
N LYS A 32 11.79 -11.32 23.76
CA LYS A 32 11.25 -11.35 25.14
C LYS A 32 11.49 -10.04 25.90
N LYS A 33 12.63 -9.38 25.66
CA LYS A 33 12.93 -8.07 26.26
C LYS A 33 12.03 -6.97 25.69
N ILE A 34 11.75 -6.99 24.39
CA ILE A 34 10.81 -6.07 23.74
C ILE A 34 9.41 -6.22 24.36
N GLU A 35 8.92 -7.45 24.53
CA GLU A 35 7.63 -7.71 25.18
C GLU A 35 7.54 -7.15 26.60
N ARG A 36 8.61 -7.31 27.39
CA ARG A 36 8.68 -6.72 28.75
C ARG A 36 8.66 -5.19 28.73
N LEU A 37 9.29 -4.55 27.74
CA LEU A 37 9.27 -3.10 27.58
C LEU A 37 7.88 -2.59 27.21
N LYS A 38 7.19 -3.28 26.28
CA LYS A 38 5.80 -2.98 25.90
C LYS A 38 4.86 -3.06 27.09
N LYS A 39 4.96 -4.12 27.92
CA LYS A 39 4.16 -4.26 29.16
C LYS A 39 4.41 -3.16 30.19
N ARG A 40 5.58 -2.52 30.15
CA ARG A 40 5.95 -1.37 30.98
C ARG A 40 5.74 -0.04 30.27
N GLU A 41 5.06 -0.06 29.11
CA GLU A 41 4.81 1.08 28.23
C GLU A 41 6.06 1.89 27.86
N LYS A 42 7.22 1.22 27.77
CA LYS A 42 8.49 1.79 27.29
C LYS A 42 8.57 1.59 25.78
N PHE A 43 7.65 2.20 25.05
CA PHE A 43 7.47 1.96 23.61
C PHE A 43 8.63 2.47 22.76
N GLU A 44 9.25 3.59 23.12
CA GLU A 44 10.43 4.12 22.44
C GLU A 44 11.61 3.13 22.48
N ASP A 45 11.96 2.64 23.68
CA ASP A 45 12.99 1.61 23.88
C ASP A 45 12.66 0.30 23.16
N ALA A 46 11.38 -0.09 23.17
CA ALA A 46 10.89 -1.27 22.47
C ALA A 46 11.08 -1.12 20.95
N GLY A 47 10.76 0.05 20.39
CA GLY A 47 10.89 0.36 18.97
C GLY A 47 12.34 0.35 18.51
N ILE A 48 13.26 0.97 19.27
CA ILE A 48 14.71 0.95 18.97
C ILE A 48 15.23 -0.49 18.90
N ARG A 49 14.78 -1.36 19.80
CA ARG A 49 15.17 -2.78 19.81
C ARG A 49 14.52 -3.56 18.68
N MET A 50 13.25 -3.30 18.39
CA MET A 50 12.54 -3.96 17.30
C MET A 50 13.19 -3.68 15.95
N ARG A 51 13.61 -2.43 15.69
CA ARG A 51 14.37 -2.07 14.49
C ARG A 51 15.60 -2.96 14.26
N LYS A 52 16.33 -3.31 15.33
CA LYS A 52 17.49 -4.21 15.22
C LYS A 52 17.09 -5.64 14.83
N ILE A 53 15.93 -6.11 15.27
CA ILE A 53 15.40 -7.42 14.88
C ILE A 53 14.92 -7.39 13.43
N LEU A 54 14.27 -6.31 12.99
CA LEU A 54 13.84 -6.13 11.60
C LEU A 54 15.00 -6.09 10.60
N ASN A 55 16.18 -5.60 11.00
CA ASN A 55 17.40 -5.69 10.18
C ASN A 55 17.85 -7.15 9.93
N ILE A 56 17.49 -8.08 10.82
CA ILE A 56 17.81 -9.51 10.68
C ILE A 56 16.68 -10.25 9.96
N TYR A 57 15.43 -9.86 10.21
CA TYR A 57 14.23 -10.50 9.67
C TYR A 57 13.34 -9.50 8.90
N PRO A 58 13.83 -8.91 7.80
CA PRO A 58 13.18 -7.79 7.12
C PRO A 58 11.83 -8.17 6.50
N VAL A 59 11.60 -9.44 6.16
CA VAL A 59 10.36 -9.90 5.52
C VAL A 59 9.29 -10.38 6.50
N SER A 60 9.54 -10.29 7.81
CA SER A 60 8.60 -10.82 8.81
C SER A 60 7.41 -9.90 9.03
N LYS A 61 6.26 -10.27 8.44
CA LYS A 61 5.00 -9.55 8.63
C LYS A 61 4.62 -9.37 10.11
N ILE A 62 4.80 -10.41 10.93
CA ILE A 62 4.46 -10.38 12.36
C ILE A 62 5.29 -9.32 13.10
N LEU A 63 6.60 -9.23 12.80
CA LEU A 63 7.48 -8.26 13.44
C LEU A 63 7.17 -6.84 12.98
N TRP A 64 6.84 -6.64 11.70
CA TRP A 64 6.39 -5.35 11.19
C TRP A 64 5.06 -4.91 11.79
N ASP A 65 4.07 -5.80 11.86
CA ASP A 65 2.78 -5.53 12.49
C ASP A 65 2.97 -5.13 13.97
N ASP A 66 3.90 -5.77 14.68
CA ASP A 66 4.22 -5.40 16.05
C ASP A 66 4.98 -4.06 16.14
N TYR A 67 5.91 -3.79 15.24
CA TYR A 67 6.62 -2.52 15.19
C TYR A 67 5.69 -1.33 14.89
N ILE A 68 4.74 -1.50 13.98
CA ILE A 68 3.70 -0.50 13.69
C ILE A 68 2.87 -0.20 14.95
N LYS A 69 2.49 -1.24 15.71
CA LYS A 69 1.78 -1.06 17.00
C LYS A 69 2.64 -0.35 18.04
N ILE A 70 3.90 -0.75 18.20
CA ILE A 70 4.85 -0.13 19.14
C ILE A 70 4.98 1.37 18.84
N THR A 71 5.19 1.74 17.58
CA THR A 71 5.36 3.14 17.17
C THR A 71 4.07 3.94 17.32
N LEU A 72 2.91 3.36 17.03
CA LEU A 72 1.60 3.99 17.26
C LEU A 72 1.34 4.26 18.74
N PHE A 73 1.60 3.28 19.61
CA PHE A 73 1.45 3.46 21.05
C PHE A 73 2.47 4.44 21.63
N ASN A 74 3.68 4.51 21.06
CA ASN A 74 4.63 5.55 21.42
C ASN A 74 4.06 6.94 21.10
N TYR A 75 3.57 7.15 19.87
CA TYR A 75 2.95 8.40 19.44
C TYR A 75 1.75 8.78 20.33
N ALA A 76 0.80 7.87 20.53
CA ALA A 76 -0.37 8.11 21.39
C ALA A 76 0.03 8.45 22.83
N LYS A 77 1.09 7.82 23.36
CA LYS A 77 1.62 8.12 24.69
C LYS A 77 2.26 9.52 24.77
N LYS A 78 2.93 9.99 23.71
CA LYS A 78 3.48 11.37 23.68
C LYS A 78 2.35 12.40 23.73
N ILE A 79 1.26 12.19 23.00
CA ILE A 79 0.06 13.04 23.05
C ILE A 79 -0.56 13.01 24.45
N LYS A 80 -0.81 11.81 25.00
CA LYS A 80 -1.43 11.63 26.32
C LYS A 80 -0.65 12.32 27.44
N ASN A 81 0.65 12.46 27.28
CA ASN A 81 1.54 13.07 28.27
C ASN A 81 1.83 14.55 27.99
N ASP A 82 1.06 15.19 27.11
CA ASP A 82 1.22 16.59 26.70
C ASP A 82 2.67 16.95 26.33
N ALA A 83 3.34 16.03 25.63
CA ALA A 83 4.71 16.25 25.18
C ALA A 83 4.75 17.43 24.17
N PRO A 84 5.87 18.16 24.07
CA PRO A 84 6.04 19.23 23.09
C PRO A 84 5.70 18.78 21.66
N ASP A 85 5.08 19.67 20.87
CA ASP A 85 4.59 19.37 19.51
C ASP A 85 5.65 18.72 18.61
N LEU A 86 6.89 19.21 18.66
CA LEU A 86 8.01 18.63 17.91
C LEU A 86 8.28 17.16 18.26
N ILE A 87 8.11 16.78 19.53
CA ILE A 87 8.28 15.39 19.98
C ILE A 87 7.12 14.52 19.49
N VAL A 88 5.89 15.05 19.58
CA VAL A 88 4.70 14.39 19.06
C VAL A 88 4.85 14.16 17.54
N GLN A 89 5.20 15.19 16.78
CA GLN A 89 5.43 15.14 15.35
C GLN A 89 6.53 14.14 14.96
N ASN A 90 7.67 14.15 15.65
CA ASN A 90 8.75 13.19 15.41
C ASN A 90 8.31 11.74 15.65
N SER A 91 7.51 11.50 16.69
CA SER A 91 6.96 10.16 16.97
C SER A 91 5.91 9.73 15.94
N LEU A 92 5.16 10.67 15.35
CA LEU A 92 4.26 10.42 14.23
C LEU A 92 5.02 10.02 12.96
N TYR A 93 6.08 10.75 12.61
CA TYR A 93 6.94 10.37 11.47
C TYR A 93 7.57 8.99 11.66
N THR A 94 7.95 8.65 12.89
CA THR A 94 8.46 7.31 13.21
C THR A 94 7.40 6.24 12.94
N HIS A 95 6.14 6.49 13.29
CA HIS A 95 5.03 5.59 13.01
C HIS A 95 4.76 5.46 11.50
N TYR A 96 4.71 6.58 10.78
CA TYR A 96 4.52 6.55 9.33
C TYR A 96 5.65 5.83 8.59
N ASN A 97 6.90 6.02 9.03
CA ASN A 97 8.03 5.27 8.47
C ASN A 97 7.92 3.76 8.76
N ALA A 98 7.39 3.35 9.91
CA ALA A 98 7.15 1.95 10.20
C ALA A 98 6.15 1.32 9.22
N VAL A 99 5.05 2.02 8.89
CA VAL A 99 4.07 1.56 7.89
C VAL A 99 4.70 1.54 6.49
N TYR A 100 5.44 2.59 6.13
CA TYR A 100 6.14 2.71 4.86
C TYR A 100 7.09 1.54 4.60
N TYR A 101 8.01 1.25 5.53
CA TYR A 101 8.94 0.14 5.34
C TYR A 101 8.27 -1.23 5.44
N ALA A 102 7.17 -1.37 6.19
CA ALA A 102 6.39 -2.59 6.18
C ALA A 102 5.75 -2.87 4.81
N ASN A 103 5.36 -1.83 4.05
CA ASN A 103 4.88 -1.98 2.68
C ASN A 103 5.98 -2.46 1.73
N MET A 104 7.21 -1.96 1.89
CA MET A 104 8.34 -2.31 1.01
C MET A 104 9.04 -3.62 1.36
N SER A 105 8.95 -4.05 2.62
CA SER A 105 9.71 -5.21 3.12
C SER A 105 8.89 -6.48 3.24
N VAL A 106 7.56 -6.36 3.35
CA VAL A 106 6.64 -7.50 3.39
C VAL A 106 5.98 -7.62 2.02
N PRO A 107 6.12 -8.77 1.32
CA PRO A 107 5.47 -8.99 0.04
C PRO A 107 3.96 -8.75 0.13
N PHE A 108 3.42 -7.99 -0.82
CA PHE A 108 1.97 -7.78 -1.04
C PHE A 108 1.21 -7.31 0.21
N ASN A 109 1.83 -6.41 0.99
CA ASN A 109 1.24 -5.90 2.23
C ASN A 109 0.12 -4.88 1.96
N SER A 110 -1.07 -5.39 1.68
CA SER A 110 -2.27 -4.61 1.38
C SER A 110 -2.63 -3.61 2.46
N ARG A 111 -2.57 -4.00 3.73
CA ARG A 111 -2.87 -3.10 4.85
C ARG A 111 -1.97 -1.87 4.86
N ALA A 112 -0.65 -2.07 4.73
CA ALA A 112 0.28 -0.95 4.71
C ALA A 112 0.08 -0.08 3.46
N SER A 113 -0.15 -0.69 2.29
CA SER A 113 -0.46 0.01 1.04
C SER A 113 -1.67 0.95 1.18
N SER A 114 -2.81 0.45 1.69
CA SER A 114 -4.02 1.26 1.85
C SER A 114 -3.86 2.37 2.90
N ILE A 115 -3.16 2.11 4.02
CA ILE A 115 -2.86 3.17 5.00
C ILE A 115 -2.04 4.29 4.35
N LEU A 116 -1.00 3.95 3.59
CA LEU A 116 -0.15 4.94 2.92
C LEU A 116 -0.93 5.76 1.90
N ARG A 117 -1.79 5.13 1.10
CA ARG A 117 -2.67 5.84 0.15
C ARG A 117 -3.55 6.85 0.87
N GLY A 118 -4.24 6.45 1.94
CA GLY A 118 -5.10 7.34 2.72
C GLY A 118 -4.33 8.48 3.38
N LEU A 119 -3.06 8.26 3.74
CA LEU A 119 -2.22 9.29 4.35
C LEU A 119 -1.72 10.33 3.34
N TYR A 120 -1.29 9.90 2.15
CA TYR A 120 -0.50 10.72 1.23
C TYR A 120 -1.16 11.01 -0.12
N VAL A 121 -2.19 10.26 -0.53
CA VAL A 121 -2.82 10.40 -1.85
C VAL A 121 -4.28 10.82 -1.75
N ASP A 122 -5.11 10.11 -1.00
CA ASP A 122 -6.56 10.38 -1.00
C ASP A 122 -6.88 11.80 -0.52
N LYS A 123 -6.07 12.34 0.41
CA LYS A 123 -6.19 13.72 0.92
C LYS A 123 -5.93 14.81 -0.13
N ILE A 124 -5.27 14.47 -1.23
CA ILE A 124 -5.07 15.39 -2.36
C ILE A 124 -6.40 15.65 -3.08
N TYR A 125 -7.28 14.63 -3.10
CA TYR A 125 -8.50 14.64 -3.90
C TYR A 125 -9.76 14.88 -3.07
N PHE A 126 -9.77 14.41 -1.82
CA PHE A 126 -10.95 14.52 -0.96
C PHE A 126 -10.59 14.71 0.50
N THR A 127 -11.37 15.54 1.18
CA THR A 127 -11.33 15.67 2.64
C THR A 127 -12.74 15.78 3.18
N LYS A 128 -13.05 15.15 4.33
CA LYS A 128 -14.37 15.29 4.96
C LYS A 128 -14.79 16.76 5.21
N LYS A 129 -13.82 17.69 5.31
CA LYS A 129 -14.07 19.13 5.46
C LYS A 129 -14.74 19.76 4.24
N SER A 130 -14.70 19.13 3.07
CA SER A 130 -15.34 19.64 1.86
C SER A 130 -16.81 19.19 1.72
N VAL A 131 -17.32 18.42 2.69
CA VAL A 131 -18.70 17.94 2.71
C VAL A 131 -19.53 18.85 3.62
N ASP A 132 -20.77 19.14 3.22
CA ASP A 132 -21.72 19.88 4.05
C ASP A 132 -21.90 19.23 5.44
N GLU A 133 -21.92 20.04 6.49
CA GLU A 133 -21.96 19.57 7.88
C GLU A 133 -23.25 18.78 8.18
N GLN A 134 -24.40 19.21 7.65
CA GLN A 134 -25.67 18.51 7.87
C GLN A 134 -25.72 17.21 7.07
N SER A 135 -25.21 17.22 5.82
CA SER A 135 -25.02 16.01 5.03
C SER A 135 -24.15 14.99 5.78
N LEU A 136 -23.04 15.45 6.37
CA LEU A 136 -22.13 14.62 7.15
C LEU A 136 -22.78 14.10 8.44
N GLU A 137 -23.55 14.90 9.18
CA GLU A 137 -24.26 14.45 10.38
C GLU A 137 -25.27 13.35 10.05
N ILE A 138 -26.02 13.50 8.95
CA ILE A 138 -26.97 12.49 8.50
C ILE A 138 -26.25 11.24 7.99
N PHE A 139 -25.12 11.41 7.30
CA PHE A 139 -24.26 10.29 6.92
C PHE A 139 -23.78 9.48 8.13
N GLU A 140 -23.30 10.14 9.19
CA GLU A 140 -22.84 9.45 10.39
C GLU A 140 -24.01 8.73 11.10
N LYS A 141 -25.24 9.27 11.07
CA LYS A 141 -26.44 8.54 11.51
C LYS A 141 -26.72 7.30 10.64
N ALA A 142 -26.52 7.41 9.33
CA ALA A 142 -26.67 6.27 8.42
C ALA A 142 -25.64 5.17 8.70
N GLU A 143 -24.38 5.51 9.02
CA GLU A 143 -23.37 4.53 9.43
C GLU A 143 -23.78 3.82 10.74
N LEU A 144 -24.41 4.51 11.70
CA LEU A 144 -24.95 3.87 12.91
C LEU A 144 -26.05 2.85 12.60
N GLU A 145 -26.99 3.19 11.72
CA GLU A 145 -28.03 2.24 11.26
C GLU A 145 -27.40 1.06 10.48
N MET A 146 -26.37 1.33 9.69
CA MET A 146 -25.62 0.30 8.96
C MET A 146 -24.92 -0.68 9.93
N ASP A 147 -24.28 -0.17 10.98
CA ASP A 147 -23.65 -0.97 12.05
C ASP A 147 -24.68 -1.76 12.85
N ALA A 148 -25.88 -1.20 13.06
CA ALA A 148 -27.03 -1.88 13.65
C ALA A 148 -27.71 -2.89 12.71
N GLN A 149 -27.24 -3.00 11.46
CA GLN A 149 -27.80 -3.85 10.40
C GLN A 149 -29.23 -3.48 9.97
N ASN A 150 -29.67 -2.26 10.27
CA ASN A 150 -30.93 -1.70 9.83
C ASN A 150 -30.79 -1.11 8.42
N TYR A 151 -30.52 -1.97 7.43
CA TYR A 151 -30.10 -1.55 6.10
C TYR A 151 -31.09 -0.64 5.38
N GLN A 152 -32.40 -0.82 5.59
CA GLN A 152 -33.42 0.04 4.97
C GLN A 152 -33.41 1.46 5.55
N SER A 153 -33.30 1.60 6.88
CA SER A 153 -33.14 2.90 7.54
C SER A 153 -31.84 3.58 7.12
N ALA A 154 -30.75 2.81 7.01
CA ALA A 154 -29.47 3.33 6.52
C ALA A 154 -29.60 3.88 5.09
N ILE A 155 -30.31 3.17 4.19
CA ILE A 155 -30.58 3.65 2.82
C ILE A 155 -31.30 5.00 2.83
N GLU A 156 -32.39 5.14 3.59
CA GLU A 156 -33.14 6.40 3.66
C GLU A 156 -32.27 7.57 4.14
N LEU A 157 -31.42 7.32 5.13
CA LEU A 157 -30.50 8.33 5.65
C LEU A 157 -29.38 8.66 4.66
N TYR A 158 -28.79 7.68 3.97
CA TYR A 158 -27.79 7.95 2.95
C TYR A 158 -28.39 8.71 1.75
N GLU A 159 -29.61 8.38 1.30
CA GLU A 159 -30.30 9.14 0.25
C GLU A 159 -30.50 10.60 0.68
N LYS A 160 -30.92 10.83 1.93
CA LYS A 160 -31.06 12.17 2.49
C LYS A 160 -29.73 12.91 2.58
N SER A 161 -28.66 12.25 3.02
CA SER A 161 -27.31 12.82 3.08
C SER A 161 -26.82 13.25 1.70
N TYR A 162 -26.98 12.40 0.69
CA TYR A 162 -26.61 12.68 -0.69
C TYR A 162 -27.46 13.79 -1.32
N ALA A 163 -28.76 13.87 -0.97
CA ALA A 163 -29.63 14.95 -1.44
C ALA A 163 -29.25 16.33 -0.88
N LEU A 164 -28.66 16.38 0.32
CA LEU A 164 -28.14 17.62 0.91
C LEU A 164 -26.83 18.06 0.30
N ASP A 165 -25.95 17.10 -0.03
CA ASP A 165 -24.69 17.37 -0.70
C ASP A 165 -24.38 16.27 -1.70
N THR A 166 -24.59 16.56 -2.98
CA THR A 166 -24.33 15.63 -4.08
C THR A 166 -22.84 15.37 -4.29
N ASN A 167 -21.94 16.10 -3.63
CA ASN A 167 -20.50 15.81 -3.65
C ASN A 167 -20.09 14.80 -2.57
N ASN A 168 -21.00 14.45 -1.65
CA ASN A 168 -20.76 13.42 -0.64
C ASN A 168 -20.80 12.02 -1.26
N TYR A 169 -19.74 11.65 -1.98
CA TYR A 169 -19.60 10.33 -2.59
C TYR A 169 -19.63 9.19 -1.57
N SER A 170 -19.29 9.47 -0.29
CA SER A 170 -19.37 8.49 0.79
C SER A 170 -20.81 8.03 1.04
N ALA A 171 -21.81 8.90 0.87
CA ALA A 171 -23.22 8.50 0.95
C ALA A 171 -23.61 7.51 -0.17
N LEU A 172 -23.11 7.70 -1.40
CA LEU A 172 -23.30 6.73 -2.48
C LEU A 172 -22.60 5.39 -2.19
N ILE A 173 -21.40 5.42 -1.60
CA ILE A 173 -20.74 4.22 -1.09
C ILE A 173 -21.62 3.52 -0.05
N GLY A 174 -22.20 4.27 0.89
CA GLY A 174 -23.14 3.77 1.90
C GLY A 174 -24.35 3.07 1.28
N LEU A 175 -24.99 3.70 0.30
CA LEU A 175 -26.10 3.12 -0.48
C LEU A 175 -25.68 1.81 -1.17
N GLY A 176 -24.51 1.81 -1.81
CA GLY A 176 -23.97 0.62 -2.44
C GLY A 176 -23.74 -0.52 -1.44
N ARG A 177 -23.12 -0.22 -0.29
CA ARG A 177 -22.88 -1.19 0.79
C ARG A 177 -24.19 -1.77 1.34
N ALA A 178 -25.18 -0.93 1.63
CA ALA A 178 -26.47 -1.36 2.14
C ALA A 178 -27.21 -2.24 1.13
N HIS A 179 -27.21 -1.87 -0.15
CA HIS A 179 -27.78 -2.72 -1.21
C HIS A 179 -27.04 -4.04 -1.39
N SER A 180 -25.71 -4.08 -1.26
CA SER A 180 -24.96 -5.35 -1.26
C SER A 180 -25.34 -6.24 -0.08
N LYS A 181 -25.58 -5.67 1.12
CA LYS A 181 -26.04 -6.44 2.29
C LYS A 181 -27.44 -7.01 2.13
N LEU A 182 -28.27 -6.35 1.34
CA LEU A 182 -29.58 -6.84 0.93
C LEU A 182 -29.53 -7.71 -0.33
N GLU A 183 -28.34 -8.10 -0.80
CA GLU A 183 -28.09 -8.91 -2.00
C GLU A 183 -28.62 -8.28 -3.31
N TYR A 184 -28.94 -6.98 -3.29
CA TYR A 184 -29.30 -6.21 -4.47
C TYR A 184 -28.06 -5.73 -5.23
N TYR A 185 -27.21 -6.67 -5.65
CA TYR A 185 -25.89 -6.37 -6.24
C TYR A 185 -25.98 -5.46 -7.48
N GLY A 186 -27.04 -5.55 -8.27
CA GLY A 186 -27.26 -4.65 -9.41
C GLY A 186 -27.39 -3.17 -9.00
N LYS A 187 -28.13 -2.88 -7.93
CA LYS A 187 -28.24 -1.51 -7.37
C LYS A 187 -26.93 -1.09 -6.72
N ALA A 188 -26.25 -2.00 -6.01
CA ALA A 188 -24.97 -1.72 -5.40
C ALA A 188 -23.93 -1.28 -6.44
N ILE A 189 -23.83 -2.02 -7.55
CA ILE A 189 -22.99 -1.68 -8.71
C ILE A 189 -23.33 -0.30 -9.26
N GLN A 190 -24.62 0.06 -9.38
CA GLN A 190 -25.02 1.39 -9.86
C GLN A 190 -24.50 2.51 -8.94
N TYR A 191 -24.68 2.38 -7.63
CA TYR A 191 -24.22 3.39 -6.67
C TYR A 191 -22.69 3.47 -6.57
N PHE A 192 -21.97 2.34 -6.61
CA PHE A 192 -20.50 2.37 -6.65
C PHE A 192 -19.97 3.03 -7.93
N ASN A 193 -20.63 2.82 -9.08
CA ASN A 193 -20.26 3.53 -10.31
C ASN A 193 -20.53 5.05 -10.21
N GLN A 194 -21.64 5.47 -9.61
CA GLN A 194 -21.91 6.89 -9.36
C GLN A 194 -20.87 7.50 -8.42
N ALA A 195 -20.50 6.81 -7.34
CA ALA A 195 -19.45 7.26 -6.42
C ALA A 195 -18.10 7.45 -7.15
N ASN A 196 -17.74 6.50 -8.02
CA ASN A 196 -16.55 6.56 -8.85
C ASN A 196 -16.59 7.70 -9.90
N GLN A 197 -17.78 8.12 -10.37
CA GLN A 197 -17.90 9.28 -11.26
C GLN A 197 -17.60 10.60 -10.52
N ILE A 198 -17.94 10.70 -9.23
CA ILE A 198 -17.67 11.88 -8.41
C ILE A 198 -16.21 11.91 -7.97
N GLN A 199 -15.67 10.76 -7.52
CA GLN A 199 -14.29 10.63 -7.04
C GLN A 199 -13.52 9.56 -7.82
N PRO A 200 -13.16 9.81 -9.09
CA PRO A 200 -12.53 8.80 -9.95
C PRO A 200 -11.10 8.43 -9.55
N LEU A 201 -10.47 9.21 -8.65
CA LEU A 201 -9.08 9.03 -8.23
C LEU A 201 -8.97 8.32 -6.86
N ILE A 202 -10.10 7.94 -6.25
CA ILE A 202 -10.16 7.21 -4.98
C ILE A 202 -10.61 5.78 -5.28
N ASN A 203 -9.76 4.78 -4.99
CA ASN A 203 -10.05 3.39 -5.37
C ASN A 203 -11.09 2.70 -4.47
N GLU A 204 -11.51 3.32 -3.37
CA GLU A 204 -12.49 2.72 -2.46
C GLU A 204 -13.75 2.24 -3.19
N SER A 205 -14.32 3.09 -4.07
CA SER A 205 -15.48 2.72 -4.88
C SER A 205 -15.18 1.58 -5.86
N ASN A 206 -13.97 1.54 -6.44
CA ASN A 206 -13.56 0.45 -7.33
C ASN A 206 -13.41 -0.89 -6.59
N VAL A 207 -12.86 -0.88 -5.37
CA VAL A 207 -12.78 -2.08 -4.52
C VAL A 207 -14.17 -2.65 -4.26
N LEU A 208 -15.11 -1.79 -3.84
CA LEU A 208 -16.47 -2.20 -3.54
C LEU A 208 -17.22 -2.66 -4.80
N LEU A 209 -16.99 -2.01 -5.94
CA LEU A 209 -17.52 -2.39 -7.24
C LEU A 209 -17.04 -3.78 -7.67
N VAL A 210 -15.74 -4.08 -7.53
CA VAL A 210 -15.19 -5.42 -7.84
C VAL A 210 -15.87 -6.47 -6.97
N SER A 211 -16.00 -6.25 -5.65
CA SER A 211 -16.68 -7.18 -4.75
C SER A 211 -18.13 -7.44 -5.17
N ALA A 212 -18.91 -6.39 -5.43
CA ALA A 212 -20.30 -6.53 -5.84
C ALA A 212 -20.46 -7.22 -7.21
N LEU A 213 -19.52 -7.01 -8.14
CA LEU A 213 -19.49 -7.73 -9.42
C LEU A 213 -19.21 -9.23 -9.21
N LEU A 214 -18.32 -9.59 -8.30
CA LEU A 214 -18.03 -10.98 -7.97
C LEU A 214 -19.23 -11.66 -7.29
N ASP A 215 -19.88 -11.00 -6.34
CA ASP A 215 -21.08 -11.51 -5.68
C ASP A 215 -22.23 -11.72 -6.67
N LYS A 216 -22.32 -10.86 -7.71
CA LYS A 216 -23.26 -11.02 -8.82
C LYS A 216 -22.86 -12.10 -9.84
N GLY A 217 -21.64 -12.65 -9.75
CA GLY A 217 -21.09 -13.63 -10.70
C GLY A 217 -20.48 -13.04 -11.98
N GLU A 218 -20.31 -11.72 -12.06
CA GLU A 218 -19.77 -11.00 -13.23
C GLU A 218 -18.22 -10.89 -13.18
N SER A 219 -17.54 -12.04 -13.03
CA SER A 219 -16.08 -12.10 -12.80
C SER A 219 -15.24 -11.43 -13.89
N SER A 220 -15.61 -11.53 -15.17
CA SER A 220 -14.88 -10.87 -16.26
C SER A 220 -14.93 -9.34 -16.14
N LYS A 221 -16.06 -8.76 -15.73
CA LYS A 221 -16.16 -7.31 -15.52
C LYS A 221 -15.40 -6.88 -14.28
N ALA A 222 -15.41 -7.69 -13.22
CA ALA A 222 -14.62 -7.45 -12.02
C ALA A 222 -13.13 -7.35 -12.35
N LEU A 223 -12.61 -8.26 -13.19
CA LEU A 223 -11.23 -8.22 -13.67
C LEU A 223 -10.91 -6.93 -14.44
N GLU A 224 -11.81 -6.48 -15.33
CA GLU A 224 -11.62 -5.23 -16.07
C GLU A 224 -11.62 -4.00 -15.16
N VAL A 225 -12.42 -3.99 -14.09
CA VAL A 225 -12.38 -2.94 -13.07
C VAL A 225 -11.05 -2.97 -12.31
N CYS A 226 -10.53 -4.15 -11.94
CA CYS A 226 -9.20 -4.27 -11.33
C CYS A 226 -8.12 -3.63 -12.22
N LYS A 227 -8.07 -4.00 -13.50
CA LYS A 227 -7.07 -3.47 -14.46
C LYS A 227 -7.14 -1.94 -14.57
N LYS A 228 -8.34 -1.38 -14.71
CA LYS A 228 -8.54 0.08 -14.77
C LYS A 228 -8.16 0.78 -13.46
N SER A 229 -8.46 0.15 -12.32
CA SER A 229 -8.12 0.68 -11.00
C SER A 229 -6.60 0.75 -10.77
N LEU A 230 -5.84 -0.22 -11.30
CA LEU A 230 -4.37 -0.19 -11.26
C LEU A 230 -3.75 0.95 -12.08
N LEU A 231 -4.45 1.46 -13.10
CA LEU A 231 -4.04 2.66 -13.86
C LEU A 231 -4.34 3.97 -13.09
N ILE A 232 -5.21 3.94 -12.09
CA ILE A 232 -5.48 5.09 -11.22
C ILE A 232 -4.48 5.11 -10.06
N TYR A 233 -4.25 3.94 -9.45
CA TYR A 233 -3.27 3.74 -8.39
C TYR A 233 -2.98 2.24 -8.22
N PRO A 234 -1.72 1.78 -8.26
CA PRO A 234 -1.36 0.37 -8.12
C PRO A 234 -1.51 -0.12 -6.67
N GLU A 235 -2.75 -0.33 -6.22
CA GLU A 235 -3.04 -0.75 -4.86
C GLU A 235 -2.87 -2.26 -4.67
N GLU A 236 -2.19 -2.66 -3.60
CA GLU A 236 -1.99 -4.08 -3.26
C GLU A 236 -3.31 -4.83 -3.03
N PHE A 237 -4.35 -4.16 -2.53
CA PHE A 237 -5.66 -4.79 -2.39
C PHE A 237 -6.27 -5.14 -3.75
N ILE A 238 -6.16 -4.25 -4.75
CA ILE A 238 -6.65 -4.50 -6.12
C ILE A 238 -5.86 -5.65 -6.76
N PHE A 239 -4.54 -5.71 -6.58
CA PHE A 239 -3.75 -6.86 -7.02
C PHE A 239 -4.21 -8.16 -6.38
N SER A 240 -4.53 -8.16 -5.07
CA SER A 240 -5.05 -9.35 -4.38
C SER A 240 -6.39 -9.81 -4.94
N MET A 241 -7.31 -8.88 -5.24
CA MET A 241 -8.59 -9.22 -5.89
C MET A 241 -8.37 -9.77 -7.30
N MET A 242 -7.48 -9.13 -8.07
CA MET A 242 -7.12 -9.59 -9.40
C MET A 242 -6.52 -11.00 -9.37
N ASN A 243 -5.63 -11.29 -8.41
CA ASN A 243 -5.07 -12.63 -8.23
C ASN A 243 -6.15 -13.68 -7.95
N SER A 244 -7.08 -13.40 -7.03
CA SER A 244 -8.18 -14.32 -6.71
C SER A 244 -9.08 -14.59 -7.92
N ILE A 245 -9.37 -13.57 -8.75
CA ILE A 245 -10.14 -13.73 -9.98
C ILE A 245 -9.41 -14.63 -10.98
N LEU A 246 -8.10 -14.43 -11.15
CA LEU A 246 -7.28 -15.20 -12.08
C LEU A 246 -7.11 -16.66 -11.62
N GLU A 247 -6.90 -16.90 -10.33
CA GLU A 247 -6.82 -18.25 -9.76
C GLU A 247 -8.09 -19.05 -10.03
N ASN A 248 -9.27 -18.43 -9.87
CA ASN A 248 -10.57 -19.05 -10.21
C ASN A 248 -10.71 -19.36 -11.72
N GLN A 249 -9.90 -18.73 -12.56
CA GLN A 249 -9.82 -18.97 -14.01
C GLN A 249 -8.64 -19.88 -14.39
N ASN A 250 -7.95 -20.50 -13.42
CA ASN A 250 -6.71 -21.27 -13.61
C ASN A 250 -5.60 -20.46 -14.31
N LYS A 251 -5.53 -19.16 -14.02
CA LYS A 251 -4.48 -18.24 -14.46
C LYS A 251 -3.67 -17.75 -13.26
N GLN A 252 -2.49 -17.20 -13.52
CA GLN A 252 -1.58 -16.70 -12.49
C GLN A 252 -1.37 -15.19 -12.63
N LEU A 253 -1.16 -14.51 -11.50
CA LEU A 253 -0.69 -13.14 -11.46
C LEU A 253 0.84 -13.10 -11.21
N PHE A 254 1.59 -12.50 -12.12
CA PHE A 254 3.06 -12.45 -12.07
C PHE A 254 3.55 -11.19 -11.33
N ARG A 255 3.55 -11.27 -9.99
CA ARG A 255 4.08 -10.21 -9.12
C ARG A 255 5.55 -10.49 -8.74
N ASN A 256 6.49 -9.99 -9.55
CA ASN A 256 7.93 -10.14 -9.34
C ASN A 256 8.45 -9.15 -8.29
N TRP A 257 8.04 -9.36 -7.04
CA TRP A 257 8.42 -8.53 -5.89
C TRP A 257 9.90 -8.67 -5.51
N ILE A 258 10.49 -7.57 -5.05
CA ILE A 258 11.86 -7.52 -4.51
C ILE A 258 11.86 -6.95 -3.09
N LEU A 259 12.72 -7.51 -2.22
CA LEU A 259 13.00 -6.89 -0.92
C LEU A 259 13.80 -5.62 -1.12
N ARG A 260 13.19 -4.48 -0.84
CA ARG A 260 13.83 -3.18 -0.97
C ARG A 260 14.43 -2.72 0.36
N LEU A 261 15.76 -2.60 0.39
CA LEU A 261 16.55 -2.27 1.59
C LEU A 261 16.86 -0.76 1.71
N SER A 262 16.23 0.07 0.90
CA SER A 262 16.34 1.54 0.91
C SER A 262 14.96 2.17 0.76
N SER A 263 14.82 3.43 1.16
CA SER A 263 13.65 4.22 0.79
C SER A 263 13.66 4.53 -0.71
N ILE A 264 12.51 4.95 -1.26
CA ILE A 264 12.46 5.59 -2.58
C ILE A 264 13.38 6.81 -2.55
N ASN A 265 14.09 7.05 -3.65
CA ASN A 265 14.96 8.21 -3.80
C ASN A 265 14.07 9.36 -4.25
N ASN A 266 14.09 10.43 -3.47
CA ASN A 266 13.34 11.64 -3.77
C ASN A 266 14.31 12.82 -3.84
N VAL A 267 14.01 13.81 -4.67
CA VAL A 267 14.85 15.03 -4.78
C VAL A 267 14.84 15.82 -3.47
N GLU A 268 13.70 15.83 -2.77
CA GLU A 268 13.53 16.42 -1.45
C GLU A 268 12.85 15.43 -0.50
N ASP A 269 13.29 15.41 0.77
CA ASP A 269 12.79 14.48 1.79
C ASP A 269 11.55 15.04 2.51
N TYR A 270 10.46 15.22 1.75
CA TYR A 270 9.16 15.74 2.26
C TYR A 270 8.58 14.92 3.41
N TYR A 271 8.73 13.61 3.32
CA TYR A 271 8.09 12.67 4.23
C TYR A 271 9.02 12.19 5.34
N HIS A 272 10.23 12.75 5.42
CA HIS A 272 11.24 12.45 6.42
C HIS A 272 11.50 10.94 6.56
N ARG A 273 11.76 10.27 5.43
CA ARG A 273 11.96 8.81 5.34
C ARG A 273 13.31 8.41 5.95
N LYS A 274 13.36 8.30 7.28
CA LYS A 274 14.57 7.88 8.00
C LYS A 274 14.91 6.43 7.70
N GLN A 275 16.13 6.21 7.21
CA GLN A 275 16.61 4.87 6.89
C GLN A 275 16.57 3.93 8.11
N ILE A 276 15.97 2.75 7.90
CA ILE A 276 15.81 1.72 8.92
C ILE A 276 16.83 0.59 8.78
N PHE A 277 17.27 0.29 7.56
CA PHE A 277 18.20 -0.79 7.28
C PHE A 277 19.65 -0.30 7.30
N ASP A 278 20.49 -1.02 8.02
CA ASP A 278 21.91 -0.68 8.15
C ASP A 278 22.72 -1.24 6.96
N ARG A 279 22.23 -2.32 6.34
CA ARG A 279 22.85 -2.96 5.17
C ARG A 279 22.00 -2.73 3.93
N HIS A 280 22.61 -2.10 2.93
CA HIS A 280 21.94 -1.77 1.66
C HIS A 280 22.21 -2.78 0.54
N LEU A 281 23.32 -3.52 0.59
CA LEU A 281 23.75 -4.41 -0.50
C LEU A 281 23.79 -3.65 -1.84
N HIS A 282 23.23 -4.22 -2.91
CA HIS A 282 23.15 -3.58 -4.23
C HIS A 282 22.37 -2.26 -4.22
N PHE A 283 21.44 -2.04 -3.27
CA PHE A 283 20.75 -0.75 -3.15
C PHE A 283 21.66 0.41 -2.75
N SER A 284 22.91 0.16 -2.35
CA SER A 284 23.90 1.23 -2.18
C SER A 284 24.16 1.98 -3.49
N HIS A 285 24.19 1.28 -4.64
CA HIS A 285 24.33 1.93 -5.96
C HIS A 285 23.08 2.76 -6.30
N TYR A 286 21.90 2.21 -6.03
CA TYR A 286 20.62 2.92 -6.18
C TYR A 286 20.61 4.22 -5.37
N ILE A 287 20.98 4.17 -4.08
CA ILE A 287 21.04 5.35 -3.21
C ILE A 287 22.04 6.38 -3.76
N ASN A 288 23.25 5.93 -4.11
CA ASN A 288 24.30 6.83 -4.60
C ASN A 288 23.96 7.48 -5.94
N ALA A 289 23.13 6.84 -6.78
CA ALA A 289 22.69 7.40 -8.05
C ALA A 289 21.93 8.73 -7.88
N LEU A 290 21.22 8.93 -6.76
CA LEU A 290 20.50 10.17 -6.47
C LEU A 290 21.41 11.38 -6.49
N GLU A 291 22.62 11.30 -5.93
CA GLU A 291 23.54 12.43 -5.85
C GLU A 291 23.92 12.98 -7.23
N MET A 292 24.13 12.08 -8.20
CA MET A 292 24.44 12.47 -9.59
C MET A 292 23.20 12.89 -10.37
N GLY A 293 22.06 12.26 -10.09
CA GLY A 293 20.81 12.42 -10.83
C GLY A 293 19.98 13.63 -10.42
N LYS A 294 19.95 13.98 -9.13
CA LYS A 294 18.97 14.92 -8.54
C LYS A 294 18.85 16.26 -9.25
N LYS A 295 19.94 16.77 -9.84
CA LYS A 295 19.94 18.05 -10.55
C LYS A 295 19.07 18.05 -11.82
N TYR A 296 18.84 16.88 -12.42
CA TYR A 296 18.09 16.72 -13.66
C TYR A 296 16.58 16.58 -13.44
N TYR A 297 16.14 16.25 -12.23
CA TYR A 297 14.74 15.98 -11.93
C TYR A 297 14.12 17.12 -11.12
N ASP A 298 12.84 17.36 -11.35
CA ASP A 298 12.05 18.21 -10.50
C ASP A 298 11.76 17.54 -9.15
N ILE A 299 11.02 18.27 -8.34
CA ILE A 299 10.59 17.91 -7.00
C ILE A 299 9.81 16.58 -6.93
N ASN A 300 9.16 16.21 -8.04
CA ASN A 300 8.33 15.02 -8.20
C ASN A 300 9.13 13.84 -8.76
N GLY A 301 10.42 14.01 -9.03
CA GLY A 301 11.26 13.00 -9.68
C GLY A 301 11.00 12.89 -11.18
N ILE A 302 10.44 13.92 -11.82
CA ILE A 302 10.18 13.98 -13.26
C ILE A 302 11.29 14.78 -13.94
N LEU A 303 11.79 14.30 -15.08
CA LEU A 303 12.86 14.96 -15.83
C LEU A 303 12.48 16.41 -16.19
N LYS A 304 13.37 17.36 -15.87
CA LYS A 304 13.16 18.77 -16.20
C LYS A 304 13.20 18.97 -17.72
N LYS A 305 12.33 19.85 -18.23
CA LYS A 305 12.13 20.09 -19.68
C LYS A 305 13.38 20.59 -20.42
N ASP A 306 14.32 21.21 -19.72
CA ASP A 306 15.57 21.75 -20.27
C ASP A 306 16.69 20.71 -20.36
N VAL A 307 16.49 19.50 -19.83
CA VAL A 307 17.47 18.42 -19.90
C VAL A 307 17.31 17.64 -21.19
N THR A 308 18.33 17.69 -22.05
CA THR A 308 18.36 17.00 -23.35
C THR A 308 19.24 15.74 -23.36
N LEU A 309 19.73 15.32 -22.18
CA LEU A 309 20.57 14.13 -22.06
C LEU A 309 19.74 12.86 -22.30
N PRO A 310 20.35 11.78 -22.82
CA PRO A 310 19.70 10.48 -22.95
C PRO A 310 19.61 9.81 -21.57
N ILE A 311 18.73 10.31 -20.72
CA ILE A 311 18.45 9.79 -19.38
C ILE A 311 16.96 9.53 -19.21
N SER A 312 16.62 8.60 -18.32
CA SER A 312 15.25 8.21 -18.05
C SER A 312 14.35 9.38 -17.62
N GLN A 313 13.08 9.30 -18.00
CA GLN A 313 12.07 10.32 -17.68
C GLN A 313 11.80 10.43 -16.16
N TYR A 314 12.04 9.35 -15.42
CA TYR A 314 11.70 9.20 -14.01
C TYR A 314 12.95 8.91 -13.18
N LEU A 315 13.11 9.63 -12.07
CA LEU A 315 14.23 9.46 -11.14
C LEU A 315 14.34 8.02 -10.62
N GLU A 316 13.21 7.38 -10.34
CA GLU A 316 13.16 5.98 -9.91
C GLU A 316 13.82 5.06 -10.94
N VAL A 317 13.42 5.21 -12.22
CA VAL A 317 13.94 4.41 -13.33
C VAL A 317 15.44 4.64 -13.50
N TYR A 318 15.88 5.90 -13.49
CA TYR A 318 17.30 6.25 -13.56
C TYR A 318 18.13 5.63 -12.42
N CYS A 319 17.65 5.70 -11.18
CA CYS A 319 18.36 5.12 -10.04
C CYS A 319 18.44 3.59 -10.14
N TRP A 320 17.40 2.94 -10.65
CA TRP A 320 17.41 1.52 -10.95
C TRP A 320 18.37 1.15 -12.08
N GLU A 321 18.36 1.87 -13.19
CA GLU A 321 19.30 1.67 -14.30
C GLU A 321 20.75 1.76 -13.81
N LYS A 322 21.07 2.75 -12.98
CA LYS A 322 22.42 2.89 -12.41
C LYS A 322 22.80 1.76 -11.47
N MET A 323 21.85 1.22 -10.72
CA MET A 323 22.08 0.04 -9.89
C MET A 323 22.30 -1.22 -10.75
N LEU A 324 21.48 -1.43 -11.79
CA LEU A 324 21.62 -2.55 -12.72
C LEU A 324 22.95 -2.48 -13.49
N GLU A 325 23.35 -1.29 -13.93
CA GLU A 325 24.64 -1.03 -14.59
C GLU A 325 25.82 -1.31 -13.66
N ALA A 326 25.79 -0.79 -12.43
CA ALA A 326 26.89 -0.94 -11.47
C ALA A 326 27.11 -2.39 -11.02
N THR A 327 26.05 -3.20 -11.04
CA THR A 327 26.10 -4.62 -10.67
C THR A 327 26.20 -5.54 -11.90
N LYS A 328 26.51 -4.99 -13.07
CA LYS A 328 26.61 -5.77 -14.31
C LYS A 328 27.77 -6.78 -14.20
N GLY A 329 27.45 -8.05 -14.35
CA GLY A 329 28.42 -9.15 -14.22
C GLY A 329 28.55 -9.71 -12.80
N GLU A 330 27.84 -9.15 -11.83
CA GLU A 330 27.69 -9.74 -10.49
C GLU A 330 26.51 -10.72 -10.47
N ASP A 331 26.66 -11.83 -9.74
CA ASP A 331 25.57 -12.77 -9.47
C ASP A 331 24.67 -12.20 -8.35
N VAL A 332 23.64 -11.47 -8.76
CA VAL A 332 22.64 -10.87 -7.86
C VAL A 332 21.24 -11.34 -8.28
N PRO A 333 20.80 -12.55 -7.87
CA PRO A 333 19.56 -13.15 -8.35
C PRO A 333 18.30 -12.29 -8.10
N ALA A 334 18.34 -11.45 -7.07
CA ALA A 334 17.25 -10.51 -6.77
C ALA A 334 17.00 -9.48 -7.88
N LEU A 335 17.97 -9.26 -8.78
CA LEU A 335 17.89 -8.31 -9.89
C LEU A 335 17.64 -8.98 -11.25
N ASP A 336 17.60 -10.32 -11.33
CA ASP A 336 17.50 -11.03 -12.62
C ASP A 336 16.25 -10.64 -13.41
N TYR A 337 15.09 -10.60 -12.74
CA TYR A 337 13.85 -10.18 -13.38
C TYR A 337 13.90 -8.70 -13.81
N ALA A 338 14.51 -7.84 -12.99
CA ALA A 338 14.67 -6.42 -13.33
C ALA A 338 15.58 -6.24 -14.56
N ARG A 339 16.61 -7.08 -14.73
CA ARG A 339 17.43 -7.11 -15.95
C ARG A 339 16.63 -7.58 -17.15
N TYR A 340 15.95 -8.72 -17.02
CA TYR A 340 15.12 -9.29 -18.07
C TYR A 340 14.06 -8.29 -18.59
N ILE A 341 13.34 -7.64 -17.68
CA ILE A 341 12.28 -6.71 -18.06
C ILE A 341 12.85 -5.39 -18.60
N ASN A 342 14.04 -4.99 -18.16
CA ASN A 342 14.77 -3.85 -18.72
C ASN A 342 15.23 -4.12 -20.15
N ASP A 343 15.73 -5.32 -20.46
CA ASP A 343 16.12 -5.71 -21.82
C ASP A 343 14.91 -5.75 -22.78
N LYS A 344 13.70 -5.96 -22.25
CA LYS A 344 12.42 -5.81 -22.99
C LYS A 344 11.95 -4.36 -23.13
N GLY A 345 12.64 -3.38 -22.56
CA GLY A 345 12.22 -1.97 -22.54
C GLY A 345 11.02 -1.69 -21.63
N LEU A 346 10.75 -2.57 -20.65
CA LEU A 346 9.58 -2.51 -19.76
C LEU A 346 9.96 -2.25 -18.30
N LEU A 347 11.13 -1.64 -18.06
CA LEU A 347 11.57 -1.27 -16.71
C LEU A 347 10.62 -0.24 -16.06
N GLU A 348 10.15 0.77 -16.82
CA GLU A 348 9.27 1.81 -16.28
C GLU A 348 7.96 1.23 -15.68
N PRO A 349 7.13 0.46 -16.42
CA PRO A 349 5.92 -0.10 -15.84
C PRO A 349 6.22 -1.15 -14.76
N TYR A 350 7.34 -1.86 -14.82
CA TYR A 350 7.75 -2.74 -13.72
C TYR A 350 7.93 -1.96 -12.41
N LEU A 351 8.63 -0.84 -12.44
CA LEU A 351 8.89 -0.04 -11.24
C LEU A 351 7.66 0.76 -10.78
N LEU A 352 6.94 1.36 -11.73
CA LEU A 352 5.84 2.27 -11.43
C LEU A 352 4.49 1.57 -11.24
N ILE A 353 4.35 0.29 -11.60
CA ILE A 353 3.12 -0.50 -11.37
C ILE A 353 3.39 -1.71 -10.46
N ASN A 354 4.39 -2.55 -10.76
CA ASN A 354 4.58 -3.81 -10.04
C ASN A 354 5.27 -3.61 -8.67
N LEU A 355 6.35 -2.83 -8.65
CA LEU A 355 7.10 -2.45 -7.45
C LEU A 355 6.67 -1.10 -6.87
N PHE A 356 5.46 -0.65 -7.21
CA PHE A 356 4.96 0.66 -6.84
C PHE A 356 4.97 0.89 -5.32
N ASN A 357 5.30 2.14 -4.96
CA ASN A 357 5.19 2.65 -3.60
C ASN A 357 4.60 4.06 -3.65
N VAL A 358 3.92 4.48 -2.58
CA VAL A 358 3.22 5.77 -2.52
C VAL A 358 4.11 6.98 -2.85
N ASP A 359 5.41 6.93 -2.53
CA ASP A 359 6.34 8.03 -2.80
C ASP A 359 6.60 8.19 -4.32
N LEU A 360 6.26 7.19 -5.14
CA LEU A 360 6.33 7.23 -6.60
C LEU A 360 5.06 7.78 -7.26
N TYR A 361 4.05 8.20 -6.49
CA TYR A 361 2.73 8.54 -7.02
C TYR A 361 2.77 9.58 -8.15
N ALA A 362 3.58 10.63 -8.03
CA ALA A 362 3.70 11.66 -9.06
C ALA A 362 4.35 11.12 -10.36
N GLN A 363 5.41 10.31 -10.24
CA GLN A 363 6.07 9.66 -11.38
C GLN A 363 5.11 8.67 -12.07
N PHE A 364 4.40 7.85 -11.29
CA PHE A 364 3.38 6.93 -11.81
C PHE A 364 2.25 7.66 -12.54
N LYS A 365 1.70 8.72 -11.94
CA LYS A 365 0.61 9.49 -12.56
C LYS A 365 1.05 10.07 -13.91
N HIS A 366 2.22 10.70 -13.94
CA HIS A 366 2.81 11.21 -15.18
C HIS A 366 3.04 10.09 -16.20
N PHE A 367 3.51 8.92 -15.76
CA PHE A 367 3.69 7.75 -16.62
C PHE A 367 2.39 7.27 -17.26
N VAL A 368 1.33 7.08 -16.49
CA VAL A 368 0.05 6.62 -17.04
C VAL A 368 -0.59 7.66 -17.95
N GLU A 369 -0.47 8.95 -17.63
CA GLU A 369 -1.01 10.04 -18.47
C GLU A 369 -0.34 10.12 -19.85
N ASN A 370 0.97 9.84 -19.93
CA ASN A 370 1.73 9.97 -21.17
C ASN A 370 1.92 8.63 -21.92
N ASN A 371 1.94 7.50 -21.21
CA ASN A 371 2.27 6.17 -21.74
C ASN A 371 1.18 5.13 -21.40
N LYS A 372 -0.10 5.52 -21.43
CA LYS A 372 -1.23 4.68 -21.02
C LYS A 372 -1.26 3.30 -21.69
N SER A 373 -1.01 3.23 -23.00
CA SER A 373 -1.01 1.95 -23.73
C SER A 373 0.09 1.01 -23.25
N VAL A 374 1.27 1.53 -22.88
CA VAL A 374 2.37 0.74 -22.31
C VAL A 374 1.96 0.18 -20.94
N ALA A 375 1.32 0.99 -20.10
CA ALA A 375 0.80 0.55 -18.81
C ALA A 375 -0.29 -0.53 -18.96
N GLU A 376 -1.23 -0.34 -19.89
CA GLU A 376 -2.29 -1.32 -20.20
C GLU A 376 -1.72 -2.64 -20.73
N ASN A 377 -0.78 -2.58 -21.67
CA ASN A 377 -0.12 -3.77 -22.21
C ASN A 377 0.67 -4.50 -21.11
N TYR A 378 1.40 -3.77 -20.26
CA TYR A 378 2.12 -4.39 -19.14
C TYR A 378 1.17 -5.14 -18.19
N ILE A 379 0.01 -4.56 -17.86
CA ILE A 379 -0.98 -5.22 -17.00
C ILE A 379 -1.57 -6.46 -17.68
N ASN A 380 -1.85 -6.42 -18.98
CA ASN A 380 -2.49 -7.54 -19.70
C ASN A 380 -1.52 -8.66 -20.08
N GLU A 381 -0.31 -8.32 -20.49
CA GLU A 381 0.65 -9.26 -21.08
C GLU A 381 1.66 -9.74 -20.02
N GLU A 382 2.30 -8.81 -19.30
CA GLU A 382 3.34 -9.18 -18.34
C GLU A 382 2.78 -9.66 -17.00
N LEU A 383 1.74 -9.00 -16.47
CA LEU A 383 1.18 -9.39 -15.17
C LEU A 383 0.23 -10.60 -15.24
N ILE A 384 -0.51 -10.79 -16.34
CA ILE A 384 -1.55 -11.83 -16.44
C ILE A 384 -1.13 -12.99 -17.35
N SER A 385 -0.54 -12.69 -18.49
CA SER A 385 -0.23 -13.72 -19.49
C SER A 385 1.13 -14.38 -19.25
N GLY A 386 2.04 -13.68 -18.54
CA GLY A 386 3.32 -14.19 -18.07
C GLY A 386 4.16 -14.79 -19.18
N SER A 387 4.96 -13.99 -19.87
CA SER A 387 6.06 -14.55 -20.65
C SER A 387 7.18 -14.96 -19.70
N LEU A 388 7.11 -16.18 -19.16
CA LEU A 388 8.23 -16.93 -18.59
C LEU A 388 8.20 -18.37 -19.07
#